data_AF-A0A6L5PMB6-F1
#
_entry.id   AF-A0A6L5PMB6-F1
#
_cell.length_a   1.000
_cell.length_b   1.000
_cell.length_c   1.000
_cell.angle_alpha   90.00
_cell.angle_beta   90.00
_cell.angle_gamma   90.00
#
_symmetry.space_group_name_H-M   'P 1'
#
loop_
_entity.id
_entity.type
_entity.pdbx_description
1 polymer ?
#
loop_
_entity_poly.entity_id
_entity_poly.type
_entity_poly.pdbx_seq_one_letter_code
_entity_poly.pdbx_strand_id
1 'polypeptide(L)'
;SGNPGNGNPGNGNPGSGNPGNGNPGSGDPGNGNPGNGNPGSGNPGNGNPGNGNPGNGNPGSGNPGNGNPGNGNPGSGNPGAGNPGSGNPGAGNPGNGNPGNGNPGNGNPGNGNPGNGNPGSGNPGNGNPGSGNPGNGNPGNGNPGSGNPGNGNPGSGDPGNGNPGNGNPGSG
;
A
#
# COMPACT_ATOMS: atom_id res chain seq x y z
N SER A 1 12.83 -30.57 -26.63
CA SER A 1 13.33 -29.30 -27.21
C SER A 1 12.14 -28.41 -27.45
N GLY A 2 12.17 -27.17 -26.95
CA GLY A 2 11.15 -26.18 -27.29
C GLY A 2 11.17 -25.90 -28.78
N ASN A 3 10.01 -25.69 -29.39
CA ASN A 3 9.91 -25.31 -30.79
C ASN A 3 9.82 -23.78 -30.84
N PRO A 4 10.87 -23.05 -31.24
CA PRO A 4 10.81 -21.60 -31.37
C PRO A 4 9.68 -21.23 -32.35
N GLY A 5 8.77 -20.35 -31.95
CA GLY A 5 7.66 -19.97 -32.81
C GLY A 5 6.49 -19.35 -32.05
N ASN A 6 5.48 -18.96 -32.81
CA ASN A 6 4.27 -18.36 -32.27
C ASN A 6 3.11 -19.36 -32.26
N GLY A 7 2.25 -19.29 -31.25
CA GLY A 7 1.02 -20.08 -31.20
C GLY A 7 1.21 -21.56 -30.93
N ASN A 8 2.38 -22.01 -30.47
CA ASN A 8 2.70 -23.40 -30.20
C ASN A 8 2.29 -23.77 -28.75
N PRO A 9 1.26 -24.62 -28.55
CA PRO A 9 0.96 -25.14 -27.23
C PRO A 9 2.10 -26.04 -26.74
N GLY A 10 2.39 -25.98 -25.44
CA GLY A 10 3.40 -26.82 -24.82
C GLY A 10 4.32 -26.06 -23.88
N ASN A 11 5.38 -26.73 -23.44
CA ASN A 11 6.29 -26.21 -22.44
C ASN A 11 7.65 -25.89 -23.03
N GLY A 12 8.29 -24.84 -22.53
CA GLY A 12 9.63 -24.44 -22.93
C GLY A 12 9.74 -23.94 -24.37
N ASN A 13 8.64 -23.50 -24.99
CA ASN A 13 8.61 -22.93 -26.33
C ASN A 13 8.95 -21.44 -26.28
N PRO A 14 10.14 -21.00 -26.75
CA PRO A 14 10.43 -19.58 -26.84
C PRO A 14 9.60 -18.94 -27.96
N GLY A 15 9.04 -17.76 -27.73
CA GLY A 15 8.31 -17.05 -28.78
C GLY A 15 7.18 -16.17 -28.25
N SER A 16 6.02 -16.21 -28.90
CA SER A 16 4.88 -15.39 -28.48
C SER A 16 3.56 -16.09 -28.73
N GLY A 17 2.61 -15.89 -27.82
CA GLY A 17 1.30 -16.52 -27.93
C GLY A 17 1.33 -18.04 -27.78
N ASN A 18 2.34 -18.60 -27.10
CA ASN A 18 2.51 -20.03 -26.84
C ASN A 18 1.81 -20.43 -25.53
N PRO A 19 0.64 -21.10 -25.56
CA PRO A 19 -0.03 -21.52 -24.34
C PRO A 19 0.72 -22.68 -23.68
N GLY A 20 0.96 -22.59 -22.38
CA GLY A 20 1.64 -23.62 -21.61
C GLY A 20 2.64 -23.05 -20.61
N ASN A 21 3.54 -23.89 -20.11
CA ASN A 21 4.37 -23.54 -18.97
C ASN A 21 5.85 -23.38 -19.31
N GLY A 22 6.53 -22.43 -18.66
CA GLY A 22 7.94 -22.21 -18.86
C GLY A 22 8.30 -21.73 -20.27
N ASN A 23 7.38 -21.09 -20.99
CA ASN A 23 7.58 -20.50 -22.31
C ASN A 23 8.19 -19.10 -22.13
N PRO A 24 9.46 -18.87 -22.52
CA PRO A 24 10.04 -17.54 -22.50
C PRO A 24 9.53 -16.73 -23.70
N GLY A 25 8.86 -15.63 -23.43
CA GLY A 25 8.13 -14.95 -24.50
C GLY A 25 7.12 -13.94 -24.02
N SER A 26 6.33 -13.45 -24.98
CA SER A 26 5.30 -12.46 -24.72
C SER A 26 3.93 -12.93 -25.15
N GLY A 27 2.91 -12.60 -24.35
CA GLY A 27 1.55 -13.02 -24.61
C GLY A 27 1.33 -14.53 -24.48
N ASP A 28 2.18 -15.24 -23.72
CA ASP A 28 2.14 -16.69 -23.51
C ASP A 28 1.25 -17.04 -22.32
N PRO A 29 0.01 -17.54 -22.52
CA PRO A 29 -0.87 -17.87 -21.40
C PRO A 29 -0.39 -19.15 -20.70
N GLY A 30 -0.27 -19.09 -19.38
CA GLY A 30 0.15 -20.21 -18.56
C GLY A 30 1.06 -19.80 -17.41
N ASN A 31 1.79 -20.76 -16.85
CA ASN A 31 2.52 -20.56 -15.60
C ASN A 31 4.03 -20.60 -15.79
N GLY A 32 4.74 -19.78 -15.04
CA GLY A 32 6.19 -19.75 -15.05
C GLY A 32 6.79 -19.29 -16.39
N ASN A 33 6.06 -18.52 -17.18
CA ASN A 33 6.46 -17.99 -18.49
C ASN A 33 7.23 -16.66 -18.31
N PRO A 34 8.57 -16.63 -18.45
CA PRO A 34 9.33 -15.39 -18.33
C PRO A 34 9.07 -14.48 -19.53
N GLY A 35 8.77 -13.22 -19.26
CA GLY A 35 8.52 -12.20 -20.27
C GLY A 35 7.27 -11.39 -19.97
N ASN A 36 6.74 -10.70 -20.98
CA ASN A 36 5.77 -9.62 -20.78
C ASN A 36 4.40 -9.96 -21.34
N GLY A 37 3.36 -9.47 -20.67
CA GLY A 37 1.98 -9.66 -21.11
C GLY A 37 1.50 -11.11 -21.07
N ASN A 38 2.12 -11.97 -20.25
CA ASN A 38 1.80 -13.39 -20.11
C ASN A 38 0.68 -13.59 -19.07
N PRO A 39 -0.56 -13.93 -19.47
CA PRO A 39 -1.63 -14.20 -18.52
C PRO A 39 -1.39 -15.52 -17.78
N GLY A 40 -1.46 -15.50 -16.46
CA GLY A 40 -1.28 -16.69 -15.62
C GLY A 40 -0.48 -16.40 -14.37
N SER A 41 0.12 -17.44 -13.80
CA SER A 41 0.72 -17.34 -12.46
C SER A 41 2.22 -17.63 -12.45
N GLY A 42 2.95 -16.94 -11.58
CA GLY A 42 4.38 -17.14 -11.43
C GLY A 42 5.20 -16.73 -12.66
N ASN A 43 4.69 -15.84 -13.51
CA ASN A 43 5.32 -15.33 -14.72
C ASN A 43 6.24 -14.13 -14.38
N PRO A 44 7.58 -14.29 -14.40
CA PRO A 44 8.48 -13.17 -14.16
C PRO A 44 8.50 -12.22 -15.36
N GLY A 45 8.29 -10.93 -15.12
CA GLY A 45 8.26 -9.90 -16.14
C GLY A 45 7.13 -8.90 -15.92
N ASN A 46 6.87 -8.06 -16.93
CA ASN A 46 6.02 -6.89 -16.78
C ASN A 46 4.67 -7.06 -17.49
N GLY A 47 3.63 -6.45 -16.93
CA GLY A 47 2.30 -6.45 -17.53
C GLY A 47 1.64 -7.83 -17.58
N ASN A 48 2.05 -8.78 -16.74
CA ASN A 48 1.54 -10.15 -16.68
C ASN A 48 0.27 -10.20 -15.80
N PRO A 49 -0.93 -10.38 -16.36
CA PRO A 49 -2.16 -10.50 -15.57
C PRO A 49 -2.20 -11.85 -14.84
N GLY A 50 -2.46 -11.83 -13.54
CA GLY A 50 -2.59 -13.02 -12.70
C GLY A 50 -1.81 -12.89 -11.40
N ASN A 51 -1.49 -14.03 -10.79
CA ASN A 51 -1.05 -14.08 -9.40
C ASN A 51 0.41 -14.51 -9.26
N GLY A 52 1.10 -13.95 -8.27
CA GLY A 52 2.47 -14.35 -7.95
C GLY A 52 3.48 -14.03 -9.06
N ASN A 53 3.20 -13.04 -9.92
CA ASN A 53 4.05 -12.62 -11.03
C ASN A 53 5.07 -11.57 -10.55
N PRO A 54 6.37 -11.90 -10.42
CA PRO A 54 7.39 -10.92 -10.05
C PRO A 54 7.66 -9.96 -11.22
N GLY A 55 7.61 -8.66 -10.95
CA GLY A 55 7.83 -7.61 -11.93
C GLY A 55 6.83 -6.47 -11.78
N ASN A 56 6.82 -5.57 -12.77
CA ASN A 56 6.10 -4.31 -12.68
C ASN A 56 4.83 -4.29 -13.53
N GLY A 57 3.82 -3.55 -13.08
CA GLY A 57 2.58 -3.37 -13.82
C GLY A 57 1.76 -4.65 -14.00
N ASN A 58 1.93 -5.66 -13.15
CA ASN A 58 1.24 -6.95 -13.18
C ASN A 58 -0.11 -6.85 -12.45
N PRO A 59 -1.26 -6.84 -13.14
CA PRO A 59 -2.57 -6.82 -12.49
C PRO A 59 -2.88 -8.18 -11.85
N GLY A 60 -3.28 -8.17 -10.59
CA GLY A 60 -3.63 -9.38 -9.83
C GLY A 60 -3.03 -9.36 -8.43
N SER A 61 -2.98 -10.53 -7.80
CA SER A 61 -2.68 -10.65 -6.37
C SER A 61 -1.33 -11.29 -6.10
N GLY A 62 -0.67 -10.86 -5.03
CA GLY A 62 0.60 -11.44 -4.58
C GLY A 62 1.76 -11.22 -5.55
N ASN A 63 1.72 -10.19 -6.40
CA ASN A 63 2.74 -9.85 -7.39
C ASN A 63 3.83 -8.95 -6.76
N PRO A 64 5.06 -9.46 -6.52
CA PRO A 64 6.14 -8.64 -6.01
C PRO A 64 6.66 -7.68 -7.09
N GLY A 65 6.75 -6.40 -6.78
CA GLY A 65 7.23 -5.37 -7.69
C GLY A 65 6.41 -4.09 -7.59
N ASN A 66 6.58 -3.20 -8.57
CA ASN A 66 6.04 -1.85 -8.52
C ASN A 66 4.88 -1.64 -9.50
N GLY A 67 3.92 -0.81 -9.11
CA GLY A 67 2.80 -0.43 -9.96
C GLY A 67 1.85 -1.59 -10.29
N ASN A 68 1.78 -2.62 -9.45
CA ASN A 68 0.93 -3.80 -9.62
C ASN A 68 -0.47 -3.55 -9.02
N PRO A 69 -1.52 -3.38 -9.85
CA PRO A 69 -2.88 -3.19 -9.33
C PRO A 69 -3.43 -4.51 -8.79
N GLY A 70 -3.94 -4.50 -7.57
CA GLY A 70 -4.51 -5.65 -6.91
C GLY A 70 -4.09 -5.76 -5.45
N ASN A 71 -4.24 -6.96 -4.88
CA ASN A 71 -4.16 -7.15 -3.43
C ASN A 71 -2.91 -7.94 -3.02
N GLY A 72 -2.36 -7.62 -1.86
CA GLY A 72 -1.24 -8.37 -1.30
C GLY A 72 0.04 -8.29 -2.12
N ASN A 73 0.23 -7.25 -2.93
CA ASN A 73 1.39 -7.02 -3.80
C ASN A 73 2.50 -6.32 -3.02
N PRO A 74 3.62 -7.00 -2.68
CA PRO A 74 4.75 -6.36 -2.02
C PRO A 74 5.50 -5.45 -2.99
N GLY A 75 5.75 -4.21 -2.58
CA GLY A 75 6.49 -3.22 -3.38
C GLY A 75 5.88 -1.83 -3.29
N SER A 76 6.16 -1.01 -4.29
CA SER A 76 5.79 0.42 -4.26
C SER A 76 4.80 0.82 -5.34
N GLY A 77 3.95 1.78 -5.02
CA GLY A 77 3.00 2.32 -5.99
C GLY A 77 1.93 1.32 -6.45
N ASN A 78 1.62 0.30 -5.65
CA ASN A 78 0.66 -0.76 -5.94
C ASN A 78 -0.76 -0.32 -5.48
N PRO A 79 -1.70 -0.01 -6.40
CA PRO A 79 -3.07 0.32 -6.03
C PRO A 79 -3.83 -0.93 -5.60
N GLY A 80 -4.47 -0.88 -4.44
CA GLY A 80 -5.27 -1.97 -3.90
C GLY A 80 -5.07 -2.17 -2.40
N ALA A 81 -5.55 -3.31 -1.88
CA ALA A 81 -5.59 -3.56 -0.45
C ALA A 81 -4.50 -4.53 0.01
N GLY A 82 -4.01 -4.31 1.24
CA GLY A 82 -3.05 -5.21 1.88
C GLY A 82 -1.69 -5.28 1.21
N ASN A 83 -1.28 -4.25 0.46
CA ASN A 83 -0.02 -4.17 -0.27
C ASN A 83 1.10 -3.65 0.66
N PRO A 84 2.07 -4.50 1.07
CA PRO A 84 3.19 -4.06 1.90
C PRO A 84 4.18 -3.23 1.09
N GLY A 85 4.60 -2.10 1.63
CA GLY A 85 5.58 -1.20 1.02
C GLY A 85 5.14 0.26 1.04
N SER A 86 5.63 1.05 0.09
CA SER A 86 5.48 2.50 0.12
C SER A 86 4.70 3.08 -1.04
N GLY A 87 3.94 4.14 -0.77
CA GLY A 87 3.19 4.85 -1.80
C GLY A 87 2.06 4.02 -2.42
N ASN A 88 1.54 3.02 -1.71
CA ASN A 88 0.46 2.13 -2.17
C ASN A 88 -0.90 2.74 -1.84
N PRO A 89 -1.68 3.21 -2.84
CA PRO A 89 -3.02 3.73 -2.60
C PRO A 89 -4.00 2.59 -2.29
N GLY A 90 -4.76 2.72 -1.20
CA GLY A 90 -5.77 1.75 -0.81
C GLY A 90 -5.82 1.51 0.69
N ALA A 91 -6.45 0.41 1.09
CA ALA A 91 -6.74 0.11 2.47
C ALA A 91 -5.86 -1.00 3.04
N GLY A 92 -5.48 -0.87 4.31
CA GLY A 92 -4.73 -1.91 5.02
C GLY A 92 -3.32 -2.15 4.48
N ASN A 93 -2.71 -1.17 3.83
CA ASN A 93 -1.37 -1.25 3.25
C ASN A 93 -0.30 -0.94 4.31
N PRO A 94 0.48 -1.93 4.80
CA PRO A 94 1.54 -1.68 5.76
C PRO A 94 2.74 -0.99 5.09
N GLY A 95 3.25 0.07 5.71
CA GLY A 95 4.42 0.82 5.27
C GLY A 95 4.17 2.31 5.23
N ASN A 96 4.95 3.03 4.43
CA ASN A 96 5.06 4.49 4.51
C ASN A 96 4.44 5.20 3.31
N GLY A 97 3.81 6.35 3.57
CA GLY A 97 3.28 7.20 2.51
C GLY A 97 2.13 6.56 1.72
N ASN A 98 1.39 5.63 2.30
CA ASN A 98 0.27 4.91 1.69
C ASN A 98 -1.03 5.71 1.86
N PRO A 99 -1.60 6.30 0.79
CA PRO A 99 -2.87 7.02 0.88
C PRO A 99 -4.04 6.04 1.04
N GLY A 100 -4.90 6.29 2.02
CA GLY A 100 -6.11 5.51 2.26
C GLY A 100 -6.33 5.22 3.74
N ASN A 101 -7.09 4.16 4.01
CA ASN A 101 -7.61 3.89 5.35
C ASN A 101 -6.97 2.67 5.99
N GLY A 102 -6.75 2.71 7.30
CA GLY A 102 -6.27 1.57 8.07
C GLY A 102 -4.86 1.13 7.69
N ASN A 103 -4.03 2.02 7.14
CA ASN A 103 -2.65 1.74 6.70
C ASN A 103 -1.68 1.89 7.89
N PRO A 104 -1.11 0.78 8.43
CA PRO A 104 -0.13 0.86 9.50
C PRO A 104 1.21 1.37 8.97
N GLY A 105 1.80 2.34 9.65
CA GLY A 105 3.10 2.92 9.31
C GLY A 105 3.09 4.44 9.35
N ASN A 106 4.07 5.06 8.71
CA ASN A 106 4.34 6.49 8.87
C ASN A 106 3.98 7.31 7.64
N GLY A 107 3.50 8.53 7.86
CA GLY A 107 3.20 9.48 6.79
C GLY A 107 2.07 9.04 5.86
N ASN A 108 1.16 8.19 6.32
CA ASN A 108 0.02 7.66 5.55
C ASN A 108 -1.16 8.65 5.60
N PRO A 109 -1.51 9.33 4.50
CA PRO A 109 -2.66 10.22 4.47
C PRO A 109 -3.98 9.42 4.45
N GLY A 110 -4.92 9.78 5.31
CA GLY A 110 -6.24 9.18 5.38
C GLY A 110 -6.68 8.86 6.81
N ASN A 111 -7.61 7.93 6.95
CA ASN A 111 -8.30 7.71 8.22
C ASN A 111 -7.94 6.39 8.87
N GLY A 112 -7.86 6.39 10.20
CA GLY A 112 -7.64 5.18 10.99
C GLY A 112 -6.26 4.54 10.76
N ASN A 113 -5.26 5.31 10.33
CA ASN A 113 -3.90 4.86 10.04
C ASN A 113 -3.06 4.83 11.33
N PRO A 114 -2.71 3.65 11.89
CA PRO A 114 -1.86 3.57 13.06
C PRO A 114 -0.41 3.89 12.72
N GLY A 115 0.23 4.76 13.49
CA GLY A 115 1.62 5.14 13.32
C GLY A 115 1.84 6.64 13.44
N ASN A 116 2.97 7.12 12.94
CA ASN A 116 3.42 8.48 13.18
C ASN A 116 3.31 9.39 11.95
N GLY A 117 2.98 10.65 12.18
CA GLY A 117 2.95 11.66 11.11
C GLY A 117 1.88 11.42 10.05
N ASN A 118 0.82 10.67 10.36
CA ASN A 118 -0.28 10.32 9.46
C ASN A 118 -1.30 11.46 9.39
N PRO A 119 -1.40 12.22 8.28
CA PRO A 119 -2.40 13.28 8.14
C PRO A 119 -3.80 12.69 7.95
N GLY A 120 -4.78 13.18 8.71
CA GLY A 120 -6.17 12.77 8.58
C GLY A 120 -6.84 12.56 9.94
N SER A 121 -7.84 11.68 9.98
CA SER A 121 -8.71 11.55 11.15
C SER A 121 -8.65 10.17 11.79
N GLY A 122 -8.76 10.13 13.12
CA GLY A 122 -8.82 8.87 13.85
C GLY A 122 -7.53 8.05 13.78
N ASN A 123 -6.39 8.67 13.50
CA ASN A 123 -5.08 8.03 13.35
C ASN A 123 -4.41 7.84 14.72
N PRO A 124 -4.31 6.62 15.25
CA PRO A 124 -3.62 6.37 16.52
C PRO A 124 -2.11 6.49 16.36
N GLY A 125 -1.45 7.24 17.25
CA GLY A 125 0.00 7.41 17.26
C GLY A 125 0.41 8.86 17.43
N ASN A 126 1.66 9.18 17.08
CA ASN A 126 2.26 10.45 17.45
C ASN A 126 2.44 11.39 16.25
N GLY A 127 2.29 12.68 16.49
CA GLY A 127 2.53 13.71 15.48
C GLY A 127 1.57 13.66 14.28
N ASN A 128 0.39 13.06 14.44
CA ASN A 128 -0.63 12.91 13.40
C ASN A 128 -1.46 14.19 13.25
N PRO A 129 -1.30 14.97 12.16
CA PRO A 129 -2.09 16.17 11.95
C PRO A 129 -3.53 15.83 11.57
N GLY A 130 -4.49 16.49 12.20
CA GLY A 130 -5.91 16.36 11.88
C GLY A 130 -6.78 16.20 13.13
N SER A 131 -7.83 15.39 13.04
CA SER A 131 -8.89 15.37 14.05
C SER A 131 -9.15 14.00 14.65
N GLY A 132 -9.40 13.97 15.95
CA GLY A 132 -9.72 12.74 16.67
C GLY A 132 -8.57 11.73 16.69
N ASN A 133 -7.33 12.18 16.58
CA ASN A 133 -6.13 11.33 16.54
C ASN A 133 -5.67 11.02 17.99
N PRO A 134 -5.82 9.78 18.47
CA PRO A 134 -5.35 9.41 19.81
C PRO A 134 -3.83 9.30 19.84
N GLY A 135 -3.19 9.97 20.81
CA GLY A 135 -1.74 9.89 21.02
C GLY A 135 -1.13 11.26 21.32
N ASN A 136 0.19 11.36 21.14
CA ASN A 136 0.95 12.52 21.62
C ASN A 136 1.40 13.44 20.49
N GLY A 137 1.40 14.74 20.75
CA GLY A 137 1.91 15.74 19.82
C GLY A 137 1.10 15.85 18.53
N ASN A 138 -0.16 15.46 18.53
CA ASN A 138 -1.06 15.46 17.37
C ASN A 138 -1.67 16.86 17.17
N PRO A 139 -1.27 17.62 16.13
CA PRO A 139 -1.83 18.93 15.88
C PRO A 139 -3.24 18.83 15.31
N GLY A 140 -4.18 19.61 15.85
CA GLY A 140 -5.54 19.74 15.33
C GLY A 140 -6.60 19.65 16.41
N ASN A 141 -7.72 19.01 16.08
CA ASN A 141 -8.96 19.15 16.87
C ASN A 141 -9.42 17.85 17.50
N GLY A 142 -9.79 17.90 18.77
CA GLY A 142 -10.38 16.76 19.47
C GLY A 142 -9.43 15.56 19.58
N ASN A 143 -8.11 15.80 19.59
CA ASN A 143 -7.09 14.76 19.67
C ASN A 143 -6.87 14.36 21.13
N PRO A 144 -7.27 13.14 21.55
CA PRO A 144 -7.04 12.69 22.92
C PRO A 144 -5.57 12.35 23.14
N GLY A 145 -4.97 12.83 24.23
CA GLY A 145 -3.62 12.42 24.61
C GLY A 145 -2.83 13.48 25.36
N SER A 146 -1.61 13.79 24.89
CA SER A 146 -0.74 14.75 25.58
C SER A 146 0.11 15.56 24.62
N GLY A 147 0.27 16.84 24.94
CA GLY A 147 1.05 17.76 24.14
C GLY A 147 0.44 18.02 22.76
N ASN A 148 -0.88 17.87 22.60
CA ASN A 148 -1.61 18.01 21.35
C ASN A 148 -1.97 19.49 21.12
N PRO A 149 -1.33 20.18 20.16
CA PRO A 149 -1.65 21.57 19.88
C PRO A 149 -2.97 21.68 19.12
N GLY A 150 -3.84 22.62 19.52
CA GLY A 150 -5.08 22.93 18.81
C GLY A 150 -6.28 23.03 19.74
N ASN A 151 -7.45 22.63 19.25
CA ASN A 151 -8.72 22.96 19.89
C ASN A 151 -9.48 21.73 20.38
N GLY A 152 -10.05 21.82 21.59
CA GLY A 152 -10.91 20.78 22.14
C GLY A 152 -10.18 19.46 22.39
N ASN A 153 -8.86 19.48 22.56
CA ASN A 153 -8.04 18.30 22.81
C ASN A 153 -8.16 17.90 24.29
N PRO A 154 -8.71 16.70 24.60
CA PRO A 154 -8.74 16.20 25.97
C PRO A 154 -7.40 15.55 26.32
N GLY A 155 -6.76 16.01 27.40
CA GLY A 155 -5.41 15.56 27.68
C GLY A 155 -4.64 16.40 28.68
N SER A 156 -3.33 16.21 28.68
CA SER A 156 -2.42 17.00 29.53
C SER A 156 -1.37 17.72 28.71
N GLY A 157 -1.10 18.98 29.08
CA GLY A 157 -0.08 19.79 28.41
C GLY A 157 -0.45 20.18 26.99
N ASP A 158 -1.75 20.25 26.66
CA ASP A 158 -2.27 20.55 25.33
C ASP A 158 -2.39 22.07 25.14
N PRO A 159 -1.54 22.71 24.30
CA PRO A 159 -1.65 24.13 24.04
C PRO A 159 -2.79 24.42 23.05
N GLY A 160 -3.54 25.50 23.31
CA GLY A 160 -4.64 25.97 22.45
C GLY A 160 -5.96 26.08 23.20
N ASN A 161 -7.07 26.24 22.47
CA ASN A 161 -8.33 26.72 23.04
C ASN A 161 -9.29 25.59 23.39
N GLY A 162 -9.97 25.72 24.52
CA GLY A 162 -11.05 24.80 24.91
C GLY A 162 -10.58 23.37 25.21
N ASN A 163 -9.30 23.18 25.55
CA ASN A 163 -8.72 21.87 25.88
C ASN A 163 -9.05 21.49 27.33
N PRO A 164 -9.89 20.48 27.60
CA PRO A 164 -10.14 20.01 28.95
C PRO A 164 -8.97 19.17 29.47
N GLY A 165 -8.43 19.52 30.64
CA GLY A 165 -7.45 18.67 31.34
C GLY A 165 -6.37 19.43 32.11
N ASN A 166 -5.44 18.68 32.73
CA ASN A 166 -4.45 19.22 33.66
C ASN A 166 -3.22 19.77 32.92
N GLY A 167 -2.73 20.94 33.35
CA GLY A 167 -1.49 21.52 32.81
C GLY A 167 -1.61 22.17 31.44
N ASN A 168 -2.82 22.53 31.00
CA ASN A 168 -3.04 23.20 29.72
C ASN A 168 -2.77 24.70 29.84
N PRO A 169 -1.77 25.26 29.14
CA PRO A 169 -1.44 26.68 29.22
C PRO A 169 -2.43 27.61 28.50
N GLY A 170 -3.53 27.07 27.93
CA GLY A 170 -4.45 27.77 27.03
C GLY A 170 -5.86 28.08 27.57
N SER A 171 -6.09 28.09 28.89
CA SER A 171 -7.39 28.51 29.41
C SER A 171 -7.54 30.05 29.36
N GLY A 172 -8.01 30.55 28.22
CA GLY A 172 -8.54 31.90 27.98
C GLY A 172 -9.60 31.86 26.90
#